data_AF-A0A7X8AF42-F1
#
_entry.id   AF-A0A7X8AF42-F1
#
_cell.length_a   1.000
_cell.length_b   1.000
_cell.length_c   1.000
_cell.angle_alpha   90.00
_cell.angle_beta   90.00
_cell.angle_gamma   90.00
#
_symmetry.space_group_name_H-M   'P 1'
#
loop_
_entity.id
_entity.type
_entity.pdbx_description
1 polymer ?
#
loop_
_entity_poly.entity_id
_entity_poly.type
_entity_poly.pdbx_seq_one_letter_code
_entity_poly.pdbx_strand_id
1 'polypeptide(L)'
;MKPSGGAFKIVVLVMVMAGLFLSSCGKSKDQEKKDQEQQEQEKAIKMLEEIESVNESIILILNGPASPRKGEGQEQQQGNGEQQNQQQDQQGQQDQQQGSDEQQDQQQGKDQQQQGNGEQQDQQGQQDQQQGKDQQQKGSEEQQNQQQQQGKESQEQKPQDKIWKDVNENIIELHSLLNEYIPAAAKLGASTELSSNANDALNQLTKRAEAKDHNEVLTEANNLYKAICDYFTLHRDKRAPAKLLLYHARRVMLAAKVGDWQTAGEAMDELKEMWNTQKTSYGEDQKDDVAMLDLSVSNLSGVVDEKNQNLVAIKGLLVLQNISELEKGLEEK
;
A
#
# COMPACT_ATOMS: atom_id res chain seq x y z
N MET A 1 -31.40 -90.35 -10.00
CA MET A 1 -30.40 -89.82 -9.04
C MET A 1 -30.57 -88.31 -8.90
N LYS A 2 -30.27 -87.69 -7.76
CA LYS A 2 -30.33 -86.23 -7.58
C LYS A 2 -28.94 -85.58 -7.85
N PRO A 3 -28.82 -84.51 -8.65
CA PRO A 3 -27.59 -83.73 -8.74
C PRO A 3 -27.40 -82.85 -7.48
N SER A 4 -26.15 -82.64 -7.07
CA SER A 4 -25.78 -81.91 -5.86
C SER A 4 -25.69 -80.39 -6.09
N GLY A 5 -26.80 -79.69 -5.91
CA GLY A 5 -26.93 -78.23 -6.11
C GLY A 5 -26.11 -77.31 -5.18
N GLY A 6 -25.11 -77.82 -4.47
CA GLY A 6 -24.21 -77.05 -3.61
C GLY A 6 -23.04 -76.41 -4.37
N ALA A 7 -22.32 -77.20 -5.18
CA ALA A 7 -21.10 -76.74 -5.86
C ALA A 7 -21.35 -75.56 -6.81
N PHE A 8 -22.43 -75.61 -7.59
CA PHE A 8 -22.77 -74.57 -8.58
C PHE A 8 -23.06 -73.20 -7.93
N LYS A 9 -23.64 -73.19 -6.72
CA LYS A 9 -23.93 -71.94 -6.00
C LYS A 9 -22.67 -71.27 -5.44
N ILE A 10 -21.67 -72.06 -5.02
CA ILE A 10 -20.41 -71.53 -4.47
C ILE A 10 -19.58 -70.87 -5.57
N VAL A 11 -19.47 -71.49 -6.75
CA VAL A 11 -18.70 -70.94 -7.89
C VAL A 11 -19.29 -69.59 -8.35
N VAL A 12 -20.61 -69.48 -8.48
CA VAL A 12 -21.28 -68.22 -8.87
C VAL A 12 -21.08 -67.13 -7.81
N LEU A 13 -21.17 -67.47 -6.51
CA LEU A 13 -21.02 -66.50 -5.43
C LEU A 13 -19.57 -65.98 -5.28
N VAL A 14 -18.57 -66.80 -5.60
CA VAL A 14 -17.16 -66.36 -5.68
C VAL A 14 -16.91 -65.45 -6.89
N MET A 15 -17.51 -65.73 -8.05
CA MET A 15 -17.40 -64.84 -9.22
C MET A 15 -18.05 -63.47 -8.97
N VAL A 16 -19.16 -63.40 -8.23
CA VAL A 16 -19.81 -62.12 -7.90
C VAL A 16 -18.97 -61.29 -6.91
N MET A 17 -18.32 -61.90 -5.91
CA MET A 17 -17.41 -61.16 -5.02
C MET A 17 -16.08 -60.75 -5.69
N ALA A 18 -15.61 -61.50 -6.69
CA ALA A 18 -14.44 -61.09 -7.48
C ALA A 18 -14.67 -59.83 -8.32
N GLY A 19 -15.93 -59.47 -8.62
CA GLY A 19 -16.29 -58.30 -9.42
C GLY A 19 -16.20 -56.95 -8.71
N LEU A 20 -16.02 -56.92 -7.38
CA LEU A 20 -16.11 -55.68 -6.58
C LEU A 20 -14.76 -55.06 -6.19
N PHE A 21 -13.63 -55.65 -6.62
CA PHE A 21 -12.27 -55.16 -6.31
C PHE A 21 -11.48 -54.69 -7.54
N LEU A 22 -12.18 -54.31 -8.62
CA LEU A 22 -11.58 -53.69 -9.81
C LEU A 22 -11.98 -52.22 -10.03
N SER A 23 -12.46 -51.54 -8.98
CA SER A 23 -12.46 -50.07 -8.91
C SER A 23 -11.05 -49.54 -8.70
N SER A 24 -10.13 -49.86 -9.62
CA SER A 24 -8.75 -49.41 -9.61
C SER A 24 -8.67 -47.91 -9.89
N CYS A 25 -7.80 -47.20 -9.20
CA CYS A 25 -7.72 -45.74 -9.24
C CYS A 25 -7.29 -45.22 -10.63
N GLY A 26 -8.26 -44.71 -11.39
CA GLY A 26 -8.04 -43.64 -12.36
C GLY A 26 -8.83 -42.42 -11.91
N LYS A 27 -8.17 -41.29 -11.63
CA LYS A 27 -8.87 -40.00 -11.58
C LYS A 27 -9.46 -39.75 -12.97
N SER A 28 -10.66 -39.17 -13.04
CA SER A 28 -11.17 -38.70 -14.33
C SER A 28 -10.35 -37.48 -14.77
N LYS A 29 -10.18 -37.29 -16.08
CA LYS A 29 -9.49 -36.10 -16.62
C LYS A 29 -10.13 -34.79 -16.15
N ASP A 30 -11.44 -34.79 -15.91
CA ASP A 30 -12.17 -33.65 -15.36
C ASP A 30 -11.83 -33.36 -13.89
N GLN A 31 -11.43 -34.38 -13.12
CA GLN A 31 -10.93 -34.23 -11.76
C GLN A 31 -9.47 -33.78 -11.78
N GLU A 32 -8.61 -34.40 -12.60
CA GLU A 32 -7.20 -33.97 -12.76
C GLU A 32 -7.11 -32.50 -13.20
N LYS A 33 -7.96 -32.07 -14.14
CA LYS A 33 -8.03 -30.68 -14.57
C LYS A 33 -8.45 -29.74 -13.43
N LYS A 34 -9.48 -30.10 -12.65
CA LYS A 34 -9.94 -29.29 -11.51
C LYS A 34 -8.87 -29.17 -10.42
N ASP A 35 -8.19 -30.27 -10.10
CA ASP A 35 -7.10 -30.29 -9.13
C ASP A 35 -5.96 -29.36 -9.58
N GLN A 36 -5.63 -29.34 -10.88
CA GLN A 36 -4.64 -28.42 -11.45
C GLN A 36 -5.11 -26.96 -11.43
N GLU A 37 -6.35 -26.68 -11.85
CA GLU A 37 -6.95 -25.34 -11.90
C GLU A 37 -6.99 -24.72 -10.49
N GLN A 38 -7.36 -25.50 -9.47
CA GLN A 38 -7.30 -25.11 -8.06
C GLN A 38 -5.86 -24.86 -7.58
N GLN A 39 -4.89 -25.68 -8.00
CA GLN A 39 -3.48 -25.48 -7.62
C GLN A 39 -2.86 -24.23 -8.29
N GLU A 40 -3.28 -23.89 -9.49
CA GLU A 40 -2.86 -22.65 -10.17
C GLU A 40 -3.49 -21.41 -9.50
N GLN A 41 -4.76 -21.49 -9.09
CA GLN A 41 -5.43 -20.46 -8.29
C GLN A 41 -4.78 -20.25 -6.90
N GLU A 42 -4.44 -21.33 -6.18
CA GLU A 42 -3.76 -21.24 -4.87
C GLU A 42 -2.38 -20.54 -4.98
N LYS A 43 -1.62 -20.84 -6.04
CA LYS A 43 -0.34 -20.16 -6.31
C LYS A 43 -0.55 -18.68 -6.66
N ALA A 44 -1.59 -18.36 -7.44
CA ALA A 44 -1.91 -16.98 -7.78
C ALA A 44 -2.28 -16.16 -6.54
N ILE A 45 -3.09 -16.71 -5.62
CA ILE A 45 -3.42 -16.03 -4.35
C ILE A 45 -2.15 -15.76 -3.53
N LYS A 46 -1.21 -16.71 -3.42
CA LYS A 46 0.04 -16.52 -2.68
C LYS A 46 0.97 -15.46 -3.28
N MET A 47 1.10 -15.42 -4.61
CA MET A 47 1.83 -14.32 -5.28
C MET A 47 1.14 -12.96 -5.06
N LEU A 48 -0.19 -12.94 -4.95
CA LEU A 48 -0.94 -11.72 -4.69
C LEU A 48 -0.80 -11.23 -3.23
N GLU A 49 -0.73 -12.15 -2.26
CA GLU A 49 -0.36 -11.88 -0.86
C GLU A 49 1.08 -11.34 -0.74
N GLU A 50 1.99 -11.77 -1.60
CA GLU A 50 3.36 -11.27 -1.70
C GLU A 50 3.43 -9.86 -2.32
N ILE A 51 2.67 -9.59 -3.37
CA ILE A 51 2.51 -8.24 -3.94
C ILE A 51 1.87 -7.28 -2.92
N GLU A 52 0.83 -7.74 -2.20
CA GLU A 52 0.22 -6.98 -1.10
C GLU A 52 1.25 -6.69 0.01
N SER A 53 2.03 -7.70 0.41
CA SER A 53 3.08 -7.62 1.42
C SER A 53 4.11 -6.53 1.14
N VAL A 54 4.60 -6.43 -0.09
CA VAL A 54 5.63 -5.45 -0.47
C VAL A 54 5.04 -4.03 -0.56
N ASN A 55 3.78 -3.90 -1.00
CA ASN A 55 3.07 -2.63 -1.00
C ASN A 55 2.76 -2.12 0.43
N GLU A 56 2.35 -3.00 1.34
CA GLU A 56 2.19 -2.68 2.77
C GLU A 56 3.51 -2.18 3.39
N SER A 57 4.65 -2.76 3.01
CA SER A 57 5.97 -2.30 3.47
C SER A 57 6.28 -0.86 3.05
N ILE A 58 5.85 -0.41 1.87
CA ILE A 58 5.98 1.01 1.45
C ILE A 58 5.13 1.92 2.37
N ILE A 59 3.89 1.52 2.67
CA ILE A 59 3.00 2.27 3.56
C ILE A 59 3.61 2.36 4.98
N LEU A 60 4.17 1.26 5.49
CA LEU A 60 4.86 1.20 6.79
C LEU A 60 6.12 2.09 6.84
N ILE A 61 7.01 1.98 5.85
CA ILE A 61 8.26 2.77 5.78
C ILE A 61 7.99 4.28 5.78
N LEU A 62 6.86 4.71 5.19
CA LEU A 62 6.42 6.09 5.16
C LEU A 62 5.48 6.49 6.32
N ASN A 63 5.37 5.68 7.37
CA ASN A 63 4.50 5.94 8.53
C ASN A 63 3.05 6.25 8.13
N GLY A 64 2.55 5.53 7.12
CA GLY A 64 1.19 5.64 6.61
C GLY A 64 0.17 4.80 7.40
N PRO A 65 -1.10 4.81 6.97
CA PRO A 65 -2.19 4.03 7.56
C PRO A 65 -2.09 2.53 7.20
N ALA A 66 -1.05 1.86 7.70
CA ALA A 66 -0.81 0.43 7.50
C ALA A 66 -1.79 -0.44 8.31
N SER A 67 -2.00 -1.69 7.87
CA SER A 67 -2.81 -2.65 8.64
C SER A 67 -1.96 -3.31 9.74
N PRO A 68 -2.50 -3.57 10.95
CA PRO A 68 -1.83 -4.41 11.94
C PRO A 68 -1.70 -5.84 11.41
N ARG A 69 -0.51 -6.17 10.89
CA ARG A 69 -0.24 -7.39 10.14
C ARG A 69 -0.22 -8.64 11.03
N LYS A 70 -0.67 -9.78 10.50
CA LYS A 70 -0.46 -11.09 11.16
C LYS A 70 1.04 -11.34 11.34
N GLY A 71 1.51 -11.31 12.59
CA GLY A 71 2.72 -12.03 12.99
C GLY A 71 4.04 -11.27 13.06
N GLU A 72 4.06 -9.98 13.41
CA GLU A 72 5.29 -9.42 14.02
C GLU A 72 4.96 -8.37 15.10
N GLY A 73 5.74 -8.38 16.19
CA GLY A 73 5.47 -7.63 17.41
C GLY A 73 5.91 -6.17 17.33
N GLN A 74 5.27 -5.36 16.48
CA GLN A 74 5.43 -3.91 16.55
C GLN A 74 4.72 -3.37 17.79
N GLU A 75 5.51 -2.89 18.75
CA GLU A 75 4.99 -2.19 19.92
C GLU A 75 4.15 -0.98 19.46
N GLN A 76 2.97 -0.83 20.04
CA GLN A 76 2.13 0.34 19.76
C GLN A 76 2.85 1.61 20.24
N GLN A 77 3.38 2.40 19.31
CA GLN A 77 3.79 3.78 19.59
C GLN A 77 2.55 4.68 19.78
N GLN A 78 1.79 4.40 20.84
CA GLN A 78 0.84 5.35 21.40
C GLN A 78 1.62 6.52 21.99
N GLY A 79 1.65 7.63 21.25
CA GLY A 79 2.03 8.94 21.77
C GLY A 79 3.52 9.16 21.96
N ASN A 80 4.21 9.56 20.88
CA ASN A 80 5.26 10.55 21.02
C ASN A 80 5.12 11.66 19.96
N GLY A 81 4.11 12.52 20.16
CA GLY A 81 3.89 13.72 19.34
C GLY A 81 4.85 14.85 19.72
N GLU A 82 6.16 14.62 19.60
CA GLU A 82 7.17 15.66 19.87
C GLU A 82 7.28 16.66 18.72
N GLN A 83 7.40 17.94 19.10
CA GLN A 83 7.25 19.07 18.18
C GLN A 83 8.52 19.31 17.37
N GLN A 84 8.41 19.28 16.03
CA GLN A 84 9.40 19.90 15.14
C GLN A 84 8.80 21.06 14.33
N ASN A 85 8.32 22.08 15.05
CA ASN A 85 8.53 23.46 14.58
C ASN A 85 8.39 24.49 15.71
N GLN A 86 9.52 25.08 16.14
CA GLN A 86 9.72 26.52 16.36
C GLN A 86 11.02 26.78 17.14
N GLN A 87 12.01 27.37 16.46
CA GLN A 87 13.05 28.19 17.08
C GLN A 87 13.05 29.55 16.37
N GLN A 88 12.50 30.57 17.04
CA GLN A 88 13.04 31.92 16.96
C GLN A 88 12.62 32.74 18.19
N ASP A 89 13.48 33.69 18.56
CA ASP A 89 13.52 34.29 19.88
C ASP A 89 12.52 35.42 20.09
N GLN A 90 11.98 35.51 21.32
CA GLN A 90 12.33 36.66 22.15
C GLN A 90 12.15 36.43 23.65
N GLN A 91 12.93 37.15 24.45
CA GLN A 91 12.94 37.08 25.91
C GLN A 91 11.75 37.86 26.49
N GLY A 92 11.09 37.30 27.50
CA GLY A 92 9.88 37.88 28.07
C GLY A 92 10.11 38.90 29.18
N GLN A 93 9.00 39.42 29.69
CA GLN A 93 8.85 39.83 31.09
C GLN A 93 7.39 39.61 31.53
N GLN A 94 7.14 39.64 32.84
CA GLN A 94 5.91 39.13 33.46
C GLN A 94 5.28 40.16 34.42
N ASP A 95 3.96 40.03 34.61
CA ASP A 95 3.10 40.61 35.66
C ASP A 95 2.68 42.10 35.60
N GLN A 96 1.36 42.26 35.37
CA GLN A 96 0.44 43.24 36.00
C GLN A 96 0.62 44.74 35.62
N GLN A 97 -0.40 45.60 35.68
CA GLN A 97 -1.69 45.54 36.39
C GLN A 97 -2.84 46.22 35.58
N GLN A 98 -4.07 46.21 36.13
CA GLN A 98 -5.27 46.83 35.56
C GLN A 98 -5.16 48.36 35.43
N GLY A 99 -5.79 48.92 34.39
CA GLY A 99 -6.05 50.36 34.25
C GLY A 99 -6.83 50.67 32.98
N SER A 100 -8.11 51.03 33.12
CA SER A 100 -8.94 51.55 32.02
C SER A 100 -9.33 52.99 32.34
N ASP A 101 -8.97 53.93 31.48
CA ASP A 101 -9.59 55.25 31.38
C ASP A 101 -9.31 55.86 30.00
N GLU A 102 -10.17 56.79 29.58
CA GLU A 102 -10.14 57.45 28.27
C GLU A 102 -9.30 58.74 28.29
N GLN A 103 -8.65 59.12 27.17
CA GLN A 103 -8.91 60.43 26.52
C GLN A 103 -8.19 60.64 25.16
N GLN A 104 -8.52 61.74 24.50
CA GLN A 104 -8.17 62.10 23.13
C GLN A 104 -7.06 63.17 23.06
N ASP A 105 -6.20 63.11 22.04
CA ASP A 105 -5.93 64.19 21.06
C ASP A 105 -4.90 63.64 20.02
N GLN A 106 -5.08 63.73 18.70
CA GLN A 106 -5.18 64.86 17.74
C GLN A 106 -3.84 65.36 17.16
N GLN A 107 -3.93 65.87 15.91
CA GLN A 107 -2.90 66.50 15.08
C GLN A 107 -1.74 65.62 14.53
N GLN A 108 -1.04 66.01 13.45
CA GLN A 108 -1.53 66.42 12.11
C GLN A 108 -0.38 66.46 11.07
N GLY A 109 -0.54 65.80 9.92
CA GLY A 109 0.27 66.03 8.69
C GLY A 109 1.76 65.62 8.74
N LYS A 110 2.58 65.84 7.70
CA LYS A 110 2.30 66.18 6.28
C LYS A 110 3.58 66.03 5.42
N ASP A 111 3.47 65.55 4.16
CA ASP A 111 4.44 65.61 3.02
C ASP A 111 5.92 65.16 3.27
N GLN A 112 6.79 64.76 2.33
CA GLN A 112 6.94 65.04 0.89
C GLN A 112 7.83 63.97 0.15
N GLN A 113 8.23 64.25 -1.10
CA GLN A 113 8.74 63.36 -2.17
C GLN A 113 10.27 63.10 -2.19
N GLN A 114 10.69 61.96 -2.78
CA GLN A 114 11.74 61.75 -3.84
C GLN A 114 11.92 60.21 -4.04
N GLN A 115 12.13 59.57 -5.20
CA GLN A 115 12.60 59.87 -6.57
C GLN A 115 14.13 59.93 -6.77
N GLY A 116 14.73 58.92 -7.44
CA GLY A 116 16.14 58.98 -7.91
C GLY A 116 16.77 57.67 -8.45
N ASN A 117 16.83 57.56 -9.78
CA ASN A 117 17.61 56.69 -10.69
C ASN A 117 18.86 55.88 -10.23
N GLY A 118 19.19 54.82 -11.00
CA GLY A 118 20.53 54.19 -11.03
C GLY A 118 20.67 53.02 -12.01
N GLU A 119 21.25 53.26 -13.20
CA GLU A 119 21.54 52.24 -14.24
C GLU A 119 23.03 51.86 -14.26
N GLN A 120 23.39 50.64 -14.66
CA GLN A 120 24.69 50.39 -15.29
C GLN A 120 24.75 49.13 -16.19
N GLN A 121 25.26 49.34 -17.41
CA GLN A 121 25.85 48.31 -18.29
C GLN A 121 27.35 48.11 -17.90
N ASP A 122 28.19 47.24 -18.49
CA ASP A 122 28.17 46.36 -19.67
C ASP A 122 29.17 45.18 -19.37
N GLN A 123 29.64 44.24 -20.21
CA GLN A 123 29.67 43.97 -21.66
C GLN A 123 29.78 42.42 -21.87
N GLN A 124 30.27 41.94 -23.02
CA GLN A 124 30.56 40.52 -23.32
C GLN A 124 31.90 40.33 -24.08
N GLY A 125 32.45 39.11 -24.07
CA GLY A 125 33.50 38.63 -24.99
C GLY A 125 34.39 37.54 -24.36
N GLN A 126 34.84 36.50 -25.06
CA GLN A 126 34.58 36.08 -26.46
C GLN A 126 34.90 34.56 -26.63
N GLN A 127 34.35 33.92 -27.67
CA GLN A 127 34.73 32.56 -28.14
C GLN A 127 35.98 32.66 -29.09
N ASP A 128 36.58 31.62 -29.72
CA ASP A 128 36.18 30.23 -30.02
C ASP A 128 37.38 29.34 -30.48
N GLN A 129 37.16 28.02 -30.65
CA GLN A 129 37.72 27.03 -31.65
C GLN A 129 39.20 27.09 -32.18
N GLN A 130 39.89 26.04 -32.70
CA GLN A 130 39.78 24.55 -32.72
C GLN A 130 41.03 23.95 -33.48
N GLN A 131 41.14 22.60 -33.54
CA GLN A 131 42.00 21.76 -34.42
C GLN A 131 43.49 21.61 -34.02
N GLY A 132 44.16 20.46 -34.23
CA GLY A 132 43.67 19.11 -34.59
C GLY A 132 44.74 18.17 -35.21
N LYS A 133 44.53 16.84 -35.09
CA LYS A 133 45.23 15.74 -35.82
C LYS A 133 46.73 15.51 -35.52
N ASP A 134 47.36 14.35 -35.77
CA ASP A 134 46.92 13.01 -36.22
C ASP A 134 47.92 11.94 -35.69
N GLN A 135 47.55 10.64 -35.74
CA GLN A 135 48.37 9.40 -35.82
C GLN A 135 48.02 8.26 -34.83
N GLN A 136 48.55 7.07 -35.16
CA GLN A 136 47.89 5.76 -34.99
C GLN A 136 48.95 4.66 -34.76
N GLN A 137 48.88 3.91 -33.66
CA GLN A 137 49.64 2.65 -33.54
C GLN A 137 48.91 1.59 -32.68
N LYS A 138 49.23 0.31 -32.94
CA LYS A 138 48.62 -0.87 -32.32
C LYS A 138 49.23 -1.17 -30.94
N GLY A 139 48.43 -1.76 -30.06
CA GLY A 139 48.93 -2.42 -28.84
C GLY A 139 47.78 -2.92 -27.96
N SER A 140 47.45 -4.21 -28.08
CA SER A 140 46.51 -4.89 -27.18
C SER A 140 47.22 -6.07 -26.53
N GLU A 141 47.66 -5.93 -25.28
CA GLU A 141 47.79 -7.04 -24.33
C GLU A 141 48.10 -6.56 -22.90
N GLU A 142 47.74 -7.40 -21.94
CA GLU A 142 48.13 -7.46 -20.51
C GLU A 142 47.95 -6.24 -19.57
N GLN A 143 46.99 -6.42 -18.66
CA GLN A 143 47.08 -6.18 -17.21
C GLN A 143 47.92 -4.98 -16.70
N GLN A 144 47.23 -3.96 -16.18
CA GLN A 144 47.72 -3.25 -14.98
C GLN A 144 46.73 -3.39 -13.82
N ASN A 145 47.15 -4.14 -12.80
CA ASN A 145 46.49 -4.22 -11.51
C ASN A 145 46.79 -2.93 -10.72
N GLN A 146 45.93 -1.92 -10.83
CA GLN A 146 45.94 -0.76 -9.92
C GLN A 146 44.83 -0.87 -8.90
N GLN A 147 45.19 -1.31 -7.70
CA GLN A 147 44.39 -1.09 -6.49
C GLN A 147 44.38 0.41 -6.17
N GLN A 148 43.45 1.18 -6.75
CA GLN A 148 43.12 2.48 -6.17
C GLN A 148 42.41 2.24 -4.84
N GLN A 149 43.15 2.42 -3.75
CA GLN A 149 42.59 2.70 -2.43
C GLN A 149 41.94 4.09 -2.45
N GLN A 150 40.78 4.23 -3.11
CA GLN A 150 39.83 5.25 -2.67
C GLN A 150 39.27 4.77 -1.33
N GLY A 151 39.48 5.56 -0.29
CA GLY A 151 38.99 5.24 1.03
C GLY A 151 37.47 5.15 1.01
N LYS A 152 36.92 4.14 1.70
CA LYS A 152 35.53 4.22 2.13
C LYS A 152 35.42 5.28 3.21
N GLU A 153 35.29 6.54 2.78
CA GLU A 153 34.40 7.45 3.48
C GLU A 153 33.01 6.81 3.42
N SER A 154 32.66 6.07 4.48
CA SER A 154 31.26 5.79 4.77
C SER A 154 30.61 7.12 5.12
N GLN A 155 30.21 7.87 4.09
CA GLN A 155 29.21 8.91 4.25
C GLN A 155 27.98 8.23 4.85
N GLU A 156 27.70 8.52 6.11
CA GLU A 156 26.49 8.04 6.77
C GLU A 156 25.30 8.54 5.95
N GLN A 157 24.57 7.62 5.30
CA GLN A 157 23.38 8.00 4.55
C GLN A 157 22.43 8.71 5.50
N LYS A 158 22.00 9.92 5.13
CA LYS A 158 20.97 10.64 5.87
C LYS A 158 19.75 9.71 6.00
N PRO A 159 19.09 9.63 7.17
CA PRO A 159 17.97 8.70 7.37
C PRO A 159 16.89 8.78 6.28
N GLN A 160 16.62 9.99 5.77
CA GLN A 160 15.68 10.23 4.68
C GLN A 160 16.12 9.62 3.34
N ASP A 161 17.42 9.54 3.04
CA ASP A 161 17.93 8.88 1.83
C ASP A 161 17.94 7.35 1.96
N LYS A 162 17.98 6.81 3.19
CA LYS A 162 17.70 5.39 3.42
C LYS A 162 16.22 5.08 3.17
N ILE A 163 15.29 5.86 3.73
CA ILE A 163 13.83 5.70 3.53
C ILE A 163 13.49 5.62 2.04
N TRP A 164 13.99 6.56 1.23
CA TRP A 164 13.71 6.53 -0.22
C TRP A 164 14.44 5.43 -0.99
N LYS A 165 15.58 4.94 -0.49
CA LYS A 165 16.22 3.73 -1.03
C LYS A 165 15.34 2.50 -0.77
N ASP A 166 14.88 2.30 0.47
CA ASP A 166 14.06 1.17 0.87
C ASP A 166 12.71 1.15 0.10
N VAL A 167 12.06 2.32 -0.06
CA VAL A 167 10.85 2.47 -0.89
C VAL A 167 11.11 2.09 -2.35
N ASN A 168 12.22 2.53 -2.94
CA ASN A 168 12.53 2.22 -4.34
C ASN A 168 12.89 0.74 -4.55
N GLU A 169 13.52 0.08 -3.57
CA GLU A 169 13.76 -1.36 -3.60
C GLU A 169 12.45 -2.15 -3.60
N ASN A 170 11.49 -1.79 -2.73
CA ASN A 170 10.14 -2.38 -2.73
C ASN A 170 9.38 -2.12 -4.06
N ILE A 171 9.54 -0.96 -4.69
CA ILE A 171 8.92 -0.66 -5.99
C ILE A 171 9.50 -1.54 -7.11
N ILE A 172 10.83 -1.77 -7.11
CA ILE A 172 11.48 -2.68 -8.07
C ILE A 172 11.01 -4.14 -7.87
N GLU A 173 10.79 -4.55 -6.63
CA GLU A 173 10.22 -5.85 -6.29
C GLU A 173 8.75 -5.97 -6.76
N LEU A 174 7.91 -4.94 -6.53
CA LEU A 174 6.53 -4.89 -7.06
C LEU A 174 6.47 -5.00 -8.58
N HIS A 175 7.36 -4.29 -9.31
CA HIS A 175 7.48 -4.43 -10.77
C HIS A 175 7.85 -5.86 -11.16
N SER A 176 8.73 -6.52 -10.41
CA SER A 176 9.16 -7.89 -10.68
C SER A 176 8.03 -8.89 -10.46
N LEU A 177 7.36 -8.82 -9.30
CA LEU A 177 6.25 -9.70 -8.93
C LEU A 177 5.04 -9.53 -9.85
N LEU A 178 4.66 -8.30 -10.21
CA LEU A 178 3.52 -8.07 -11.13
C LEU A 178 3.81 -8.55 -12.56
N ASN A 179 5.06 -8.49 -13.02
CA ASN A 179 5.45 -9.05 -14.32
C ASN A 179 5.36 -10.60 -14.37
N GLU A 180 5.58 -11.30 -13.26
CA GLU A 180 5.33 -12.75 -13.17
C GLU A 180 3.83 -13.06 -12.98
N TYR A 181 3.16 -12.28 -12.13
CA TYR A 181 1.78 -12.51 -11.72
C TYR A 181 0.74 -12.24 -12.82
N ILE A 182 0.84 -11.14 -13.55
CA ILE A 182 -0.17 -10.75 -14.56
C ILE A 182 -0.34 -11.85 -15.64
N PRO A 183 0.73 -12.44 -16.22
CA PRO A 183 0.62 -13.59 -17.13
C PRO A 183 0.06 -14.87 -16.50
N ALA A 184 0.15 -15.05 -15.18
CA ALA A 184 -0.49 -16.16 -14.46
C ALA A 184 -1.99 -15.89 -14.27
N ALA A 185 -2.36 -14.71 -13.78
CA ALA A 185 -3.75 -14.29 -13.60
C ALA A 185 -4.53 -14.26 -14.92
N ALA A 186 -3.90 -13.91 -16.05
CA ALA A 186 -4.51 -13.97 -17.38
C ALA A 186 -4.96 -15.39 -17.79
N LYS A 187 -4.24 -16.45 -17.37
CA LYS A 187 -4.64 -17.85 -17.61
C LYS A 187 -5.88 -18.23 -16.78
N LEU A 188 -6.02 -17.61 -15.61
CA LEU A 188 -7.16 -17.73 -14.70
C LEU A 188 -8.32 -16.77 -15.05
N GLY A 189 -8.26 -16.10 -16.20
CA GLY A 189 -9.35 -15.28 -16.74
C GLY A 189 -9.31 -13.79 -16.35
N ALA A 190 -8.18 -13.27 -15.86
CA ALA A 190 -8.02 -11.83 -15.67
C ALA A 190 -8.22 -11.06 -16.98
N SER A 191 -8.92 -9.93 -16.91
CA SER A 191 -9.08 -9.04 -18.07
C SER A 191 -7.82 -8.22 -18.35
N THR A 192 -7.72 -7.70 -19.57
CA THR A 192 -6.71 -6.70 -19.94
C THR A 192 -6.87 -5.40 -19.14
N GLU A 193 -8.07 -5.12 -18.65
CA GLU A 193 -8.39 -3.95 -17.82
C GLU A 193 -7.77 -4.06 -16.42
N LEU A 194 -7.93 -5.19 -15.72
CA LEU A 194 -7.23 -5.46 -14.45
C LEU A 194 -5.71 -5.30 -14.62
N SER A 195 -5.21 -5.82 -15.75
CA SER A 195 -3.79 -5.78 -16.11
C SER A 195 -3.29 -4.37 -16.43
N SER A 196 -4.13 -3.48 -16.97
CA SER A 196 -3.81 -2.06 -17.14
C SER A 196 -3.82 -1.38 -15.77
N ASN A 197 -4.92 -1.49 -15.02
CA ASN A 197 -5.13 -0.78 -13.76
C ASN A 197 -4.00 -1.01 -12.74
N ALA A 198 -3.51 -2.25 -12.61
CA ALA A 198 -2.37 -2.55 -11.72
C ALA A 198 -1.04 -1.96 -12.21
N ASN A 199 -0.76 -2.07 -13.52
CA ASN A 199 0.45 -1.47 -14.11
C ASN A 199 0.41 0.06 -14.03
N ASP A 200 -0.73 0.68 -14.34
CA ASP A 200 -0.93 2.12 -14.31
C ASP A 200 -0.80 2.68 -12.88
N ALA A 201 -1.37 2.01 -11.88
CA ALA A 201 -1.20 2.37 -10.47
C ALA A 201 0.28 2.27 -10.02
N LEU A 202 0.96 1.17 -10.32
CA LEU A 202 2.39 1.00 -10.00
C LEU A 202 3.27 2.03 -10.76
N ASN A 203 2.90 2.37 -12.00
CA ASN A 203 3.57 3.42 -12.77
C ASN A 203 3.36 4.82 -12.18
N GLN A 204 2.23 5.13 -11.54
CA GLN A 204 2.10 6.38 -10.78
C GLN A 204 2.93 6.32 -9.49
N LEU A 205 2.81 5.25 -8.70
CA LEU A 205 3.59 5.03 -7.47
C LEU A 205 5.10 5.24 -7.71
N THR A 206 5.63 4.69 -8.80
CA THR A 206 7.02 4.88 -9.25
C THR A 206 7.36 6.37 -9.41
N LYS A 207 6.56 7.13 -10.20
CA LYS A 207 6.80 8.56 -10.47
C LYS A 207 6.73 9.42 -9.20
N ARG A 208 5.83 9.09 -8.26
CA ARG A 208 5.73 9.83 -6.99
C ARG A 208 6.93 9.57 -6.08
N ALA A 209 7.47 8.34 -6.10
CA ALA A 209 8.68 7.97 -5.35
C ALA A 209 9.94 8.62 -5.96
N GLU A 210 10.04 8.70 -7.29
CA GLU A 210 11.07 9.50 -7.99
C GLU A 210 11.02 10.98 -7.59
N ALA A 211 9.81 11.55 -7.47
CA ALA A 211 9.60 12.91 -6.97
C ALA A 211 9.80 13.08 -5.45
N LYS A 212 9.97 11.97 -4.70
CA LYS A 212 10.03 11.92 -3.23
C LYS A 212 8.82 12.58 -2.52
N ASP A 213 7.63 12.55 -3.14
CA ASP A 213 6.42 13.11 -2.54
C ASP A 213 5.80 12.11 -1.56
N HIS A 214 5.99 12.37 -0.26
CA HIS A 214 5.56 11.47 0.80
C HIS A 214 4.04 11.19 0.81
N ASN A 215 3.20 12.19 0.52
CA ASN A 215 1.74 12.01 0.61
C ASN A 215 1.17 11.43 -0.68
N GLU A 216 1.67 11.84 -1.85
CA GLU A 216 1.27 11.23 -3.12
C GLU A 216 1.73 9.77 -3.20
N VAL A 217 2.92 9.40 -2.70
CA VAL A 217 3.37 7.99 -2.65
C VAL A 217 2.45 7.14 -1.77
N LEU A 218 2.02 7.62 -0.61
CA LEU A 218 1.05 6.92 0.24
C LEU A 218 -0.32 6.76 -0.46
N THR A 219 -0.75 7.76 -1.21
CA THR A 219 -1.99 7.71 -2.00
C THR A 219 -1.89 6.70 -3.15
N GLU A 220 -0.83 6.72 -3.95
CA GLU A 220 -0.65 5.77 -5.06
C GLU A 220 -0.39 4.34 -4.57
N ALA A 221 0.26 4.14 -3.41
CA ALA A 221 0.38 2.82 -2.78
C ALA A 221 -1.00 2.28 -2.36
N ASN A 222 -1.92 3.14 -1.91
CA ASN A 222 -3.30 2.75 -1.65
C ASN A 222 -4.13 2.53 -2.95
N ASN A 223 -3.81 3.24 -4.04
CA ASN A 223 -4.40 2.97 -5.36
C ASN A 223 -3.93 1.62 -5.93
N LEU A 224 -2.66 1.27 -5.75
CA LEU A 224 -2.13 -0.05 -6.09
C LEU A 224 -2.78 -1.15 -5.22
N TYR A 225 -2.99 -0.86 -3.92
CA TYR A 225 -3.75 -1.74 -3.02
C TYR A 225 -5.18 -2.03 -3.53
N LYS A 226 -5.87 -1.04 -4.11
CA LYS A 226 -7.17 -1.26 -4.76
C LYS A 226 -7.09 -2.17 -5.98
N ALA A 227 -6.08 -2.02 -6.84
CA ALA A 227 -5.89 -2.91 -7.98
C ALA A 227 -5.58 -4.36 -7.53
N ILE A 228 -4.86 -4.53 -6.42
CA ILE A 228 -4.63 -5.82 -5.75
C ILE A 228 -5.95 -6.43 -5.24
N CYS A 229 -6.85 -5.64 -4.64
CA CYS A 229 -8.19 -6.09 -4.21
C CYS A 229 -9.05 -6.64 -5.38
N ASP A 230 -8.93 -6.04 -6.57
CA ASP A 230 -9.69 -6.49 -7.75
C ASP A 230 -9.21 -7.87 -8.24
N TYR A 231 -7.94 -8.22 -8.03
CA TYR A 231 -7.42 -9.57 -8.26
C TYR A 231 -7.86 -10.57 -7.18
N PHE A 232 -7.95 -10.19 -5.89
CA PHE A 232 -8.56 -11.06 -4.87
C PHE A 232 -10.04 -11.33 -5.21
N THR A 233 -10.74 -10.34 -5.78
CA THR A 233 -12.12 -10.47 -6.28
C THR A 233 -12.21 -11.41 -7.48
N LEU A 234 -11.29 -11.33 -8.45
CA LEU A 234 -11.18 -12.28 -9.56
C LEU A 234 -11.06 -13.73 -9.07
N HIS A 235 -10.17 -13.97 -8.11
CA HIS A 235 -9.94 -15.30 -7.51
C HIS A 235 -11.04 -15.72 -6.52
N ARG A 236 -12.08 -14.90 -6.33
CA ARG A 236 -13.21 -15.13 -5.41
C ARG A 236 -12.75 -15.39 -3.97
N ASP A 237 -11.68 -14.73 -3.55
CA ASP A 237 -11.15 -14.84 -2.21
C ASP A 237 -12.15 -14.28 -1.20
N LYS A 238 -12.39 -15.02 -0.11
CA LYS A 238 -13.33 -14.65 0.96
C LYS A 238 -12.99 -13.30 1.58
N ARG A 239 -11.71 -12.91 1.58
CA ARG A 239 -11.17 -11.67 2.17
C ARG A 239 -11.41 -10.43 1.31
N ALA A 240 -11.69 -10.57 0.01
CA ALA A 240 -11.77 -9.43 -0.91
C ALA A 240 -12.69 -8.29 -0.43
N PRO A 241 -13.88 -8.55 0.17
CA PRO A 241 -14.71 -7.48 0.74
C PRO A 241 -14.07 -6.78 1.95
N ALA A 242 -13.30 -7.49 2.79
CA ALA A 242 -12.61 -6.90 3.93
C ALA A 242 -11.44 -6.00 3.46
N LYS A 243 -10.65 -6.49 2.49
CA LYS A 243 -9.57 -5.72 1.85
C LYS A 243 -10.09 -4.44 1.20
N LEU A 244 -11.26 -4.47 0.53
CA LEU A 244 -11.87 -3.25 -0.01
C LEU A 244 -12.24 -2.22 1.08
N LEU A 245 -12.74 -2.64 2.25
CA LEU A 245 -12.94 -1.69 3.37
C LEU A 245 -11.63 -1.03 3.80
N LEU A 246 -10.52 -1.79 3.83
CA LEU A 246 -9.20 -1.28 4.22
C LEU A 246 -8.76 -0.14 3.28
N TYR A 247 -8.97 -0.31 1.97
CA TYR A 247 -8.70 0.72 0.96
C TYR A 247 -9.50 2.02 1.20
N HIS A 248 -10.81 1.92 1.45
CA HIS A 248 -11.65 3.11 1.67
C HIS A 248 -11.32 3.79 3.01
N ALA A 249 -11.11 3.03 4.08
CA ALA A 249 -10.65 3.56 5.38
C ALA A 249 -9.31 4.31 5.27
N ARG A 250 -8.37 3.79 4.46
CA ARG A 250 -7.12 4.50 4.15
C ARG A 250 -7.34 5.78 3.37
N ARG A 251 -8.24 5.82 2.38
CA ARG A 251 -8.58 7.06 1.66
C ARG A 251 -9.09 8.15 2.59
N VAL A 252 -9.97 7.81 3.55
CA VAL A 252 -10.42 8.74 4.60
C VAL A 252 -9.23 9.32 5.38
N MET A 253 -8.33 8.45 5.86
CA MET A 253 -7.17 8.87 6.65
C MET A 253 -6.16 9.71 5.85
N LEU A 254 -5.87 9.35 4.60
CA LEU A 254 -4.92 10.05 3.74
C LEU A 254 -5.43 11.43 3.31
N ALA A 255 -6.70 11.52 2.90
CA ALA A 255 -7.32 12.81 2.56
C ALA A 255 -7.41 13.73 3.78
N ALA A 256 -7.83 13.21 4.94
CA ALA A 256 -7.84 13.98 6.19
C ALA A 256 -6.44 14.43 6.63
N LYS A 257 -5.39 13.62 6.44
CA LYS A 257 -3.98 13.97 6.74
C LYS A 257 -3.53 15.22 5.99
N VAL A 258 -3.96 15.42 4.75
CA VAL A 258 -3.65 16.63 3.95
C VAL A 258 -4.70 17.74 4.09
N GLY A 259 -5.79 17.51 4.83
CA GLY A 259 -6.87 18.47 5.04
C GLY A 259 -7.89 18.54 3.90
N ASP A 260 -7.89 17.56 2.99
CA ASP A 260 -8.93 17.42 1.96
C ASP A 260 -10.17 16.77 2.57
N TRP A 261 -11.00 17.62 3.18
CA TRP A 261 -12.26 17.23 3.81
C TRP A 261 -13.36 16.89 2.80
N GLN A 262 -13.18 17.16 1.50
CA GLN A 262 -14.13 16.70 0.48
C GLN A 262 -13.84 15.23 0.17
N THR A 263 -12.62 14.91 -0.26
CA THR A 263 -12.22 13.53 -0.57
C THR A 263 -12.31 12.62 0.67
N ALA A 264 -12.04 13.14 1.88
CA ALA A 264 -12.24 12.39 3.12
C ALA A 264 -13.72 12.07 3.40
N GLY A 265 -14.65 13.00 3.09
CA GLY A 265 -16.09 12.77 3.21
C GLY A 265 -16.60 11.76 2.19
N GLU A 266 -16.23 11.94 0.92
CA GLU A 266 -16.58 11.03 -0.18
C GLU A 266 -16.10 9.59 0.11
N ALA A 267 -14.84 9.42 0.51
CA ALA A 267 -14.29 8.11 0.89
C ALA A 267 -14.95 7.52 2.16
N MET A 268 -15.45 8.35 3.07
CA MET A 268 -16.14 7.92 4.29
C MET A 268 -17.55 7.42 3.98
N ASP A 269 -18.23 8.02 3.00
CA ASP A 269 -19.54 7.55 2.54
C ASP A 269 -19.43 6.26 1.71
N GLU A 270 -18.42 6.13 0.85
CA GLU A 270 -18.08 4.85 0.20
C GLU A 270 -17.81 3.74 1.22
N LEU A 271 -17.04 4.02 2.28
CA LEU A 271 -16.76 3.08 3.36
C LEU A 271 -18.04 2.65 4.08
N LYS A 272 -18.96 3.58 4.38
CA LYS A 272 -20.28 3.28 4.96
C LYS A 272 -21.12 2.42 4.02
N GLU A 273 -21.15 2.72 2.72
CA GLU A 273 -21.96 1.98 1.75
C GLU A 273 -21.48 0.53 1.61
N MET A 274 -20.16 0.34 1.41
CA MET A 274 -19.57 -1.00 1.32
C MET A 274 -19.79 -1.79 2.62
N TRP A 275 -19.54 -1.17 3.78
CA TRP A 275 -19.76 -1.81 5.07
C TRP A 275 -21.23 -2.24 5.28
N ASN A 276 -22.18 -1.34 5.07
CA ASN A 276 -23.60 -1.63 5.22
C ASN A 276 -24.10 -2.70 4.24
N THR A 277 -23.51 -2.77 3.04
CA THR A 277 -23.83 -3.78 2.03
C THR A 277 -23.36 -5.18 2.43
N GLN A 278 -22.14 -5.31 2.97
CA GLN A 278 -21.53 -6.63 3.24
C GLN A 278 -21.70 -7.14 4.68
N LYS A 279 -22.02 -6.28 5.66
CA LYS A 279 -22.04 -6.68 7.08
C LYS A 279 -23.07 -7.77 7.45
N THR A 280 -24.07 -7.99 6.60
CA THR A 280 -25.07 -9.06 6.73
C THR A 280 -24.65 -10.39 6.12
N SER A 281 -23.49 -10.46 5.46
CA SER A 281 -22.94 -11.70 4.88
C SER A 281 -22.06 -12.51 5.84
N TYR A 282 -21.63 -11.89 6.95
CA TYR A 282 -20.86 -12.54 8.01
C TYR A 282 -21.76 -13.37 8.94
N GLY A 283 -21.21 -14.46 9.51
CA GLY A 283 -21.93 -15.38 10.39
C GLY A 283 -21.87 -15.00 11.87
N GLU A 284 -22.56 -15.80 12.71
CA GLU A 284 -22.49 -15.71 14.18
C GLU A 284 -21.05 -15.71 14.73
N ASP A 285 -20.14 -16.43 14.06
CA ASP A 285 -18.72 -16.53 14.45
C ASP A 285 -17.93 -15.22 14.26
N GLN A 286 -18.49 -14.23 13.56
CA GLN A 286 -17.89 -12.91 13.26
C GLN A 286 -18.66 -11.76 13.95
N LYS A 287 -19.73 -12.05 14.70
CA LYS A 287 -20.68 -11.02 15.16
C LYS A 287 -20.06 -9.94 16.06
N ASP A 288 -19.04 -10.32 16.85
CA ASP A 288 -18.37 -9.40 17.76
C ASP A 288 -17.44 -8.46 16.97
N ASP A 289 -16.71 -8.99 15.97
CA ASP A 289 -15.92 -8.21 15.01
C ASP A 289 -16.81 -7.24 14.22
N VAL A 290 -17.98 -7.72 13.78
CA VAL A 290 -19.00 -6.92 13.08
C VAL A 290 -19.49 -5.78 13.97
N ALA A 291 -19.77 -6.03 15.25
CA ALA A 291 -20.21 -5.01 16.19
C ALA A 291 -19.10 -3.98 16.50
N MET A 292 -17.85 -4.42 16.63
CA MET A 292 -16.70 -3.51 16.80
C MET A 292 -16.45 -2.67 15.55
N LEU A 293 -16.54 -3.27 14.36
CA LEU A 293 -16.33 -2.57 13.10
C LEU A 293 -17.42 -1.51 12.86
N ASP A 294 -18.70 -1.86 13.06
CA ASP A 294 -19.84 -0.93 12.94
C ASP A 294 -19.69 0.29 13.86
N LEU A 295 -19.32 0.05 15.12
CA LEU A 295 -19.02 1.11 16.08
C LEU A 295 -17.82 1.97 15.64
N SER A 296 -16.74 1.36 15.14
CA SER A 296 -15.55 2.10 14.71
C SER A 296 -15.78 2.93 13.45
N VAL A 297 -16.54 2.43 12.45
CA VAL A 297 -16.95 3.16 11.25
C VAL A 297 -17.85 4.35 11.61
N SER A 298 -18.79 4.17 12.54
CA SER A 298 -19.63 5.26 13.05
C SER A 298 -18.81 6.34 13.78
N ASN A 299 -17.84 5.92 14.62
CA ASN A 299 -16.91 6.85 15.28
C ASN A 299 -16.01 7.59 14.29
N LEU A 300 -15.55 6.94 13.21
CA LEU A 300 -14.72 7.56 12.19
C LEU A 300 -15.49 8.63 11.42
N SER A 301 -16.77 8.38 11.06
CA SER A 301 -17.60 9.42 10.41
C SER A 301 -17.67 10.68 11.25
N GLY A 302 -18.04 10.58 12.53
CA GLY A 302 -18.21 11.76 13.39
C GLY A 302 -16.96 12.64 13.46
N VAL A 303 -15.77 12.05 13.46
CA VAL A 303 -14.51 12.83 13.52
C VAL A 303 -14.05 13.37 12.16
N VAL A 304 -14.55 12.81 11.05
CA VAL A 304 -14.47 13.40 9.70
C VAL A 304 -15.43 14.59 9.58
N ASP A 305 -16.65 14.46 10.10
CA ASP A 305 -17.66 15.52 10.15
C ASP A 305 -17.18 16.71 11.02
N GLU A 306 -16.50 16.42 12.15
CA GLU A 306 -15.78 17.41 12.99
C GLU A 306 -14.50 17.98 12.36
N LYS A 307 -14.03 17.41 11.24
CA LYS A 307 -12.79 17.80 10.54
C LYS A 307 -11.53 17.78 11.41
N ASN A 308 -11.41 16.78 12.28
CA ASN A 308 -10.33 16.67 13.25
C ASN A 308 -9.27 15.65 12.83
N GLN A 309 -8.16 16.11 12.25
CA GLN A 309 -7.09 15.26 11.69
C GLN A 309 -6.55 14.23 12.69
N ASN A 310 -6.31 14.65 13.94
CA ASN A 310 -5.75 13.78 14.98
C ASN A 310 -6.75 12.70 15.41
N LEU A 311 -8.04 13.05 15.53
CA LEU A 311 -9.07 12.08 15.83
C LEU A 311 -9.33 11.14 14.64
N VAL A 312 -9.29 11.62 13.39
CA VAL A 312 -9.38 10.76 12.19
C VAL A 312 -8.22 9.76 12.14
N ALA A 313 -6.99 10.17 12.47
CA ALA A 313 -5.87 9.25 12.58
C ALA A 313 -6.11 8.16 13.65
N ILE A 314 -6.51 8.55 14.86
CA ILE A 314 -6.75 7.61 15.97
C ILE A 314 -7.94 6.67 15.69
N LYS A 315 -9.08 7.20 15.25
CA LYS A 315 -10.27 6.39 14.92
C LYS A 315 -10.08 5.55 13.67
N GLY A 316 -9.32 6.06 12.69
CA GLY A 316 -8.97 5.34 11.48
C GLY A 316 -8.14 4.10 11.78
N LEU A 317 -7.10 4.21 12.62
CA LEU A 317 -6.31 3.04 13.05
C LEU A 317 -7.17 1.96 13.73
N LEU A 318 -8.18 2.34 14.52
CA LEU A 318 -9.14 1.37 15.10
C LEU A 318 -10.01 0.70 14.04
N VAL A 319 -10.43 1.42 12.99
CA VAL A 319 -11.13 0.84 11.83
C VAL A 319 -10.22 -0.15 11.09
N LEU A 320 -8.95 0.20 10.82
CA LEU A 320 -7.99 -0.71 10.18
C LEU A 320 -7.73 -1.97 11.02
N GLN A 321 -7.62 -1.83 12.35
CA GLN A 321 -7.48 -2.97 13.25
C GLN A 321 -8.71 -3.88 13.20
N ASN A 322 -9.93 -3.33 13.28
CA ASN A 322 -11.16 -4.12 13.24
C ASN A 322 -11.39 -4.79 11.88
N ILE A 323 -11.00 -4.15 10.77
CA ILE A 323 -10.98 -4.77 9.44
C ILE A 323 -9.96 -5.92 9.40
N SER A 324 -8.77 -5.73 9.97
CA SER A 324 -7.74 -6.76 10.07
C SER A 324 -8.28 -7.98 10.82
N GLU A 325 -8.77 -7.86 12.06
CA GLU A 325 -9.29 -9.02 12.81
C GLU A 325 -10.45 -9.74 12.08
N LEU A 326 -11.39 -8.99 11.50
CA LEU A 326 -12.47 -9.53 10.67
C LEU A 326 -11.94 -10.30 9.45
N GLU A 327 -10.86 -9.84 8.82
CA GLU A 327 -10.20 -10.54 7.73
C GLU A 327 -9.51 -11.84 8.21
N LYS A 328 -8.83 -11.82 9.37
CA LYS A 328 -8.19 -13.02 9.95
C LYS A 328 -9.19 -14.14 10.16
N GLY A 329 -10.40 -13.81 10.63
CA GLY A 329 -11.51 -14.76 10.83
C GLY A 329 -12.04 -15.42 9.55
N LEU A 330 -11.69 -14.91 8.36
CA LEU A 330 -12.05 -15.49 7.07
C LEU A 330 -11.00 -16.46 6.51
N GLU A 331 -9.76 -16.41 7.01
CA GLU A 331 -8.65 -17.28 6.60
C GLU A 331 -8.67 -18.67 7.26
N GLU A 332 -9.28 -18.78 8.45
CA GLU A 332 -9.18 -19.98 9.29
C GLU A 332 -10.23 -21.06 8.95
N LYS A 333 -10.81 -21.02 7.73
CA LYS A 333 -11.93 -21.85 7.25
C LYS A 333 -11.90 -22.06 5.73
#